data_AF-A0A455W6D0-F1
#
_entry.id   AF-A0A455W6D0-F1
#
_cell.length_a   1.000
_cell.length_b   1.000
_cell.length_c   1.000
_cell.angle_alpha   90.00
_cell.angle_beta   90.00
_cell.angle_gamma   90.00
#
_symmetry.space_group_name_H-M   'P 1'
#
loop_
_entity.id
_entity.type
_entity.pdbx_description
1 polymer ?
#
loop_
_entity_poly.entity_id
_entity_poly.type
_entity_poly.pdbx_seq_one_letter_code
_entity_poly.pdbx_strand_id
1 'polypeptide(L)'
;MLIKYFLGHKKALTLCGGCLVIALTLYPMFYRTWAFGSDAWGLTVIALLDPDEVPWSPSDFNSLAIRPAVAYWLLTNFDWPYERCGKAMTAMGGCSQPLVNFVGTSLDRHDADSIMTRRGYALLRHFAARGEPLNGYHNGLAPVHEAVLYADVGYLRALLELGVDPSLPIDSPGKDYHGFNAFEFAVFLESRNQEVYQTIRAELDAL
;
A
#
# COMPACT_ATOMS: atom_id res chain seq x y z
N MET A 1 -18.89 -15.09 -53.35
CA MET A 1 -17.48 -15.41 -53.04
C MET A 1 -17.20 -15.40 -51.52
N LEU A 2 -17.67 -14.40 -50.77
CA LEU A 2 -17.60 -14.38 -49.29
C LEU A 2 -18.17 -15.65 -48.61
N ILE A 3 -19.33 -16.12 -49.06
CA ILE A 3 -20.04 -17.24 -48.39
C ILE A 3 -19.21 -18.54 -48.41
N LYS A 4 -18.46 -18.83 -49.49
CA LYS A 4 -17.58 -20.01 -49.57
C LYS A 4 -16.32 -19.87 -48.70
N TYR A 5 -15.80 -18.66 -48.54
CA TYR A 5 -14.67 -18.35 -47.66
C TYR A 5 -15.03 -18.55 -46.17
N PHE A 6 -16.22 -18.08 -45.76
CA PHE A 6 -16.75 -18.30 -44.41
C PHE A 6 -17.05 -19.77 -44.11
N LEU A 7 -17.49 -20.56 -45.10
CA LEU A 7 -17.70 -22.00 -44.91
C LEU A 7 -16.40 -22.79 -44.75
N GLY A 8 -15.34 -22.44 -45.48
CA GLY A 8 -14.02 -23.11 -45.39
C GLY A 8 -13.22 -22.76 -44.13
N HIS A 9 -13.41 -21.56 -43.59
CA HIS A 9 -12.71 -21.08 -42.38
C HIS A 9 -13.61 -21.00 -41.14
N LYS A 10 -14.79 -21.63 -41.16
CA LYS A 10 -15.77 -21.59 -40.06
C LYS A 10 -15.15 -21.91 -38.70
N LYS A 11 -14.32 -22.96 -38.64
CA LYS A 11 -13.58 -23.35 -37.42
C LYS A 11 -12.61 -22.26 -36.96
N ALA A 12 -11.82 -21.69 -37.87
CA ALA A 12 -10.87 -20.62 -37.54
C ALA A 12 -11.60 -19.35 -37.08
N LEU A 13 -12.73 -19.02 -37.70
CA LEU A 13 -13.53 -17.85 -37.34
C LEU A 13 -14.21 -18.01 -35.97
N THR A 14 -14.69 -19.22 -35.64
CA THR A 14 -15.21 -19.54 -34.30
C THR A 14 -14.10 -19.52 -33.24
N LEU A 15 -12.89 -20.01 -33.57
CA LEU A 15 -11.75 -20.01 -32.66
C LEU A 15 -11.26 -18.59 -32.39
N CYS A 16 -11.10 -17.76 -33.43
CA CYS A 16 -10.76 -16.34 -33.29
C CYS A 16 -11.85 -15.57 -32.53
N GLY A 17 -13.13 -15.83 -32.82
CA GLY A 17 -14.25 -15.22 -32.10
C GLY A 17 -14.27 -15.60 -30.62
N GLY A 18 -14.04 -16.88 -30.30
CA GLY A 18 -13.93 -17.36 -28.92
C GLY A 18 -12.76 -16.72 -28.18
N CYS A 19 -11.58 -16.66 -28.80
CA CYS A 19 -10.41 -15.98 -28.23
C CYS A 19 -10.67 -14.49 -27.99
N LEU A 20 -11.36 -13.81 -28.90
CA LEU A 20 -11.72 -12.40 -28.73
C LEU A 20 -12.64 -12.19 -27.52
N VAL A 21 -13.66 -13.03 -27.35
CA VAL A 21 -14.58 -12.96 -26.21
C VAL A 21 -13.83 -13.20 -24.90
N ILE A 22 -12.93 -14.19 -24.85
CA ILE A 22 -12.10 -14.45 -23.67
C ILE A 22 -11.19 -13.25 -23.38
N ALA A 23 -10.52 -12.69 -24.39
CA ALA A 23 -9.65 -11.53 -24.21
C ALA A 23 -10.42 -10.32 -23.69
N LEU A 24 -11.59 -10.02 -24.25
CA LEU A 24 -12.42 -8.87 -23.83
C LEU A 24 -13.00 -9.06 -22.43
N THR A 25 -13.35 -10.28 -22.04
CA THR A 25 -13.88 -10.58 -20.70
C THR A 25 -12.80 -10.52 -19.62
N LEU A 26 -11.57 -10.95 -19.93
CA LEU A 26 -10.45 -10.91 -18.99
C LEU A 26 -9.70 -9.57 -18.98
N TYR A 27 -9.85 -8.76 -20.03
CA TYR A 27 -9.12 -7.49 -20.19
C TYR A 27 -9.21 -6.57 -18.97
N PRO A 28 -10.39 -6.30 -18.36
CA PRO A 28 -10.48 -5.41 -17.21
C PRO A 28 -9.62 -5.89 -16.01
N MET A 29 -9.70 -7.18 -15.71
CA MET A 29 -8.96 -7.83 -14.62
C MET A 29 -7.44 -7.76 -14.84
N PHE A 30 -6.97 -8.06 -16.05
CA PHE A 30 -5.55 -7.95 -16.39
C PHE A 30 -5.07 -6.50 -16.42
N TYR A 31 -5.87 -5.57 -16.98
CA TYR A 31 -5.53 -4.17 -17.03
C TYR A 31 -5.37 -3.58 -15.63
N ARG A 32 -6.28 -3.87 -14.69
CA ARG A 32 -6.16 -3.41 -13.30
C ARG A 32 -4.94 -4.00 -12.60
N THR A 33 -4.71 -5.29 -12.81
CA THR A 33 -3.54 -5.97 -12.25
C THR A 33 -2.25 -5.35 -12.76
N TRP A 34 -2.17 -5.01 -14.03
CA TRP A 34 -1.03 -4.28 -14.58
C TRP A 34 -0.94 -2.85 -14.04
N ALA A 35 -2.07 -2.15 -13.92
CA ALA A 35 -2.11 -0.77 -13.47
C ALA A 35 -1.56 -0.59 -12.05
N PHE A 36 -1.89 -1.50 -11.13
CA PHE A 36 -1.39 -1.51 -9.75
C PHE A 36 -0.12 -2.36 -9.58
N GLY A 37 -0.04 -3.53 -10.22
CA GLY A 37 1.09 -4.46 -10.07
C GLY A 37 2.33 -4.10 -10.88
N SER A 38 2.40 -2.90 -11.48
CA SER A 38 3.55 -2.45 -12.27
C SER A 38 4.62 -1.71 -11.44
N ASP A 39 4.36 -1.50 -10.15
CA ASP A 39 5.27 -0.81 -9.22
C ASP A 39 5.13 -1.35 -7.79
N ALA A 40 6.09 -1.01 -6.91
CA ALA A 40 6.07 -1.45 -5.51
C ALA A 40 4.89 -0.90 -4.70
N TRP A 41 4.44 0.34 -4.95
CA TRP A 41 3.34 0.95 -4.21
C TRP A 41 2.02 0.24 -4.50
N GLY A 42 1.69 0.03 -5.77
CA GLY A 42 0.49 -0.66 -6.19
C GLY A 42 0.55 -2.17 -5.92
N LEU A 43 1.72 -2.81 -5.97
CA LEU A 43 1.85 -4.16 -5.41
C LEU A 43 1.61 -4.17 -3.89
N THR A 44 2.00 -3.12 -3.17
CA THR A 44 1.74 -2.99 -1.73
C THR A 44 0.24 -2.87 -1.48
N VAL A 45 -0.48 -2.06 -2.29
CA VAL A 45 -1.95 -2.00 -2.26
C VAL A 45 -2.54 -3.40 -2.41
N ILE A 46 -2.15 -4.14 -3.45
CA ILE A 46 -2.70 -5.48 -3.70
C ILE A 46 -2.35 -6.44 -2.54
N ALA A 47 -1.12 -6.38 -2.02
CA ALA A 47 -0.64 -7.26 -0.95
C ALA A 47 -1.41 -7.08 0.37
N LEU A 48 -1.89 -5.87 0.61
CA LEU A 48 -2.64 -5.47 1.81
C LEU A 48 -4.16 -5.55 1.65
N LEU A 49 -4.69 -6.02 0.52
CA LEU A 49 -6.12 -6.31 0.41
C LEU A 49 -6.50 -7.54 1.24
N ASP A 50 -7.71 -7.52 1.80
CA ASP A 50 -8.32 -8.69 2.40
C ASP A 50 -8.51 -9.77 1.31
N PRO A 51 -7.90 -10.96 1.44
CA PRO A 51 -8.03 -12.03 0.45
C PRO A 51 -9.48 -12.49 0.24
N ASP A 52 -10.34 -12.36 1.24
CA ASP A 52 -11.74 -12.81 1.19
C ASP A 52 -12.63 -11.79 0.45
N GLU A 53 -12.20 -10.53 0.36
CA GLU A 53 -12.90 -9.46 -0.35
C GLU A 53 -12.49 -9.33 -1.83
N VAL A 54 -11.45 -10.04 -2.30
CA VAL A 54 -11.04 -9.96 -3.71
C VAL A 54 -11.80 -10.99 -4.58
N PRO A 55 -12.75 -10.56 -5.42
CA PRO A 55 -13.56 -11.48 -6.23
C PRO A 55 -12.72 -12.21 -7.28
N TRP A 56 -13.13 -13.43 -7.61
CA TRP A 56 -12.54 -14.23 -8.70
C TRP A 56 -13.14 -13.92 -10.07
N SER A 57 -14.31 -13.26 -10.13
CA SER A 57 -15.01 -13.02 -11.39
C SER A 57 -14.30 -11.93 -12.21
N PRO A 58 -13.87 -12.20 -13.45
CA PRO A 58 -13.20 -11.20 -14.29
C PRO A 58 -14.05 -9.97 -14.64
N SER A 59 -15.38 -10.11 -14.54
CA SER A 59 -16.32 -9.01 -14.79
C SER A 59 -16.48 -8.08 -13.58
N ASP A 60 -16.00 -8.48 -12.40
CA ASP A 60 -16.09 -7.67 -11.20
C ASP A 60 -15.10 -6.50 -11.25
N PHE A 61 -15.52 -5.33 -10.74
CA PHE A 61 -14.67 -4.16 -10.71
C PHE A 61 -13.48 -4.28 -9.74
N ASN A 62 -13.58 -5.16 -8.74
CA ASN A 62 -12.53 -5.38 -7.75
C ASN A 62 -11.67 -6.62 -8.06
N SER A 63 -11.90 -7.28 -9.21
CA SER A 63 -11.13 -8.47 -9.58
C SER A 63 -9.71 -8.13 -10.04
N LEU A 64 -8.79 -9.02 -9.68
CA LEU A 64 -7.37 -8.97 -10.00
C LEU A 64 -6.89 -10.34 -10.48
N ALA A 65 -5.95 -10.34 -11.41
CA ALA A 65 -5.27 -11.52 -11.95
C ALA A 65 -4.23 -12.11 -11.01
N ILE A 66 -3.75 -11.34 -10.04
CA ILE A 66 -2.94 -11.85 -8.93
C ILE A 66 -3.68 -11.69 -7.61
N ARG A 67 -3.43 -12.61 -6.68
CA ARG A 67 -3.97 -12.54 -5.32
C ARG A 67 -3.04 -11.74 -4.40
N PRO A 68 -3.56 -11.23 -3.27
CA PRO A 68 -2.74 -10.50 -2.28
C PRO A 68 -1.48 -11.27 -1.84
N ALA A 69 -1.59 -12.59 -1.65
CA ALA A 69 -0.44 -13.43 -1.31
C ALA A 69 0.65 -13.45 -2.41
N VAL A 70 0.25 -13.43 -3.68
CA VAL A 70 1.17 -13.41 -4.82
C VAL A 70 1.84 -12.04 -4.93
N ALA A 71 1.09 -10.95 -4.73
CA ALA A 71 1.67 -9.60 -4.72
C ALA A 71 2.70 -9.42 -3.59
N TYR A 72 2.38 -9.91 -2.39
CA TYR A 72 3.32 -9.94 -1.26
C TYR A 72 4.59 -10.75 -1.57
N TRP A 73 4.43 -11.94 -2.17
CA TRP A 73 5.57 -12.77 -2.55
C TRP A 73 6.44 -12.09 -3.61
N LEU A 74 5.84 -11.48 -4.63
CA LEU A 74 6.57 -10.72 -5.66
C LEU A 74 7.39 -9.59 -5.05
N LEU A 75 6.79 -8.78 -4.18
CA LEU A 75 7.47 -7.68 -3.48
C LEU A 75 8.67 -8.13 -2.66
N THR A 76 8.54 -9.27 -1.96
CA THR A 76 9.54 -9.73 -1.01
C THR A 76 10.65 -10.59 -1.62
N ASN A 77 10.49 -11.04 -2.88
CA ASN A 77 11.40 -11.96 -3.53
C ASN A 77 12.03 -11.43 -4.83
N PHE A 78 11.55 -10.29 -5.38
CA PHE A 78 12.05 -9.72 -6.63
C PHE A 78 12.38 -8.23 -6.47
N ASP A 79 13.47 -7.80 -7.12
CA ASP A 79 13.87 -6.39 -7.16
C ASP A 79 13.03 -5.56 -8.14
N TRP A 80 12.47 -6.19 -9.17
CA TRP A 80 11.53 -5.56 -10.08
C TRP A 80 10.10 -5.87 -9.61
N PRO A 81 9.21 -4.87 -9.44
CA PRO A 81 9.25 -3.49 -9.97
C PRO A 81 9.50 -2.39 -8.92
N TYR A 82 10.50 -2.55 -8.04
CA TYR A 82 10.66 -1.68 -6.87
C TYR A 82 10.91 -0.19 -7.17
N GLU A 83 11.72 0.11 -8.19
CA GLU A 83 12.19 1.49 -8.48
C GLU A 83 11.30 2.28 -9.45
N ARG A 84 10.29 1.66 -10.06
CA ARG A 84 9.47 2.32 -11.08
C ARG A 84 8.16 2.76 -10.45
N CYS A 85 7.76 4.02 -10.61
CA CYS A 85 6.37 4.37 -10.35
C CYS A 85 5.51 4.08 -11.57
N GLY A 86 4.48 3.27 -11.38
CA GLY A 86 3.55 2.83 -12.40
C GLY A 86 2.42 3.84 -12.62
N LYS A 87 1.57 3.51 -13.58
CA LYS A 87 0.58 4.47 -14.12
C LYS A 87 -0.49 4.83 -13.09
N ALA A 88 -0.98 3.86 -12.33
CA ALA A 88 -2.03 4.11 -11.32
C ALA A 88 -1.50 5.00 -10.20
N MET A 89 -0.32 4.67 -9.65
CA MET A 89 0.27 5.40 -8.54
C MET A 89 0.69 6.82 -8.93
N THR A 90 1.17 7.00 -10.17
CA THR A 90 1.42 8.34 -10.72
C THR A 90 0.14 9.18 -10.78
N ALA A 91 -0.97 8.60 -11.25
CA ALA A 91 -2.25 9.31 -11.35
C ALA A 91 -2.83 9.68 -9.97
N MET A 92 -2.51 8.91 -8.94
CA MET A 92 -2.93 9.16 -7.55
C MET A 92 -1.95 10.05 -6.78
N GLY A 93 -0.82 10.45 -7.37
CA GLY A 93 0.21 11.24 -6.68
C GLY A 93 0.96 10.50 -5.57
N GLY A 94 0.86 9.17 -5.49
CA GLY A 94 1.43 8.38 -4.40
C GLY A 94 2.93 8.11 -4.51
N CYS A 95 3.55 8.35 -5.68
CA CYS A 95 4.96 8.02 -5.94
C CYS A 95 5.96 8.80 -5.06
N SER A 96 5.55 9.93 -4.49
CA SER A 96 6.42 10.77 -3.64
C SER A 96 6.40 10.34 -2.17
N GLN A 97 5.48 9.46 -1.78
CA GLN A 97 5.37 8.94 -0.43
C GLN A 97 6.38 7.78 -0.26
N PRO A 98 7.27 7.82 0.75
CA PRO A 98 8.13 6.67 1.06
C PRO A 98 7.33 5.39 1.26
N LEU A 99 7.83 4.24 0.81
CA LEU A 99 7.09 2.97 0.94
C LEU A 99 6.82 2.59 2.40
N VAL A 100 7.76 2.91 3.30
CA VAL A 100 7.60 2.76 4.76
C VAL A 100 6.38 3.54 5.26
N ASN A 101 6.27 4.81 4.85
CA ASN A 101 5.13 5.67 5.16
C ASN A 101 3.83 5.11 4.54
N PHE A 102 3.88 4.72 3.26
CA PHE A 102 2.73 4.17 2.52
C PHE A 102 2.15 2.92 3.20
N VAL A 103 2.99 1.98 3.63
CA VAL A 103 2.54 0.80 4.39
C VAL A 103 1.84 1.21 5.68
N GLY A 104 2.44 2.12 6.45
CA GLY A 104 1.87 2.62 7.70
C GLY A 104 0.48 3.23 7.54
N THR A 105 0.28 4.08 6.52
CA THR A 105 -1.04 4.64 6.22
C THR A 105 -2.07 3.55 5.86
N SER A 106 -1.61 2.45 5.26
CA SER A 106 -2.43 1.35 4.76
C SER A 106 -2.63 0.20 5.76
N LEU A 107 -2.08 0.29 6.97
CA LEU A 107 -2.27 -0.74 8.00
C LEU A 107 -3.75 -0.83 8.40
N ASP A 108 -4.23 -2.06 8.54
CA ASP A 108 -5.53 -2.31 9.15
C ASP A 108 -5.44 -2.08 10.67
N ARG A 109 -6.29 -1.19 11.16
CA ARG A 109 -6.31 -0.75 12.56
C ARG A 109 -7.44 -1.40 13.36
N HIS A 110 -8.32 -2.16 12.71
CA HIS A 110 -9.49 -2.76 13.35
C HIS A 110 -9.20 -4.16 13.89
N ASP A 111 -8.32 -4.90 13.21
CA ASP A 111 -7.93 -6.25 13.61
C ASP A 111 -6.40 -6.44 13.55
N ALA A 112 -5.79 -6.48 14.73
CA ALA A 112 -4.35 -6.68 14.88
C ALA A 112 -3.89 -8.07 14.40
N ASP A 113 -4.78 -9.07 14.41
CA ASP A 113 -4.49 -10.44 14.01
C ASP A 113 -4.84 -10.72 12.54
N SER A 114 -5.34 -9.70 11.82
CA SER A 114 -5.68 -9.84 10.41
C SER A 114 -4.43 -10.15 9.57
N ILE A 115 -4.66 -10.89 8.47
CA ILE A 115 -3.56 -11.18 7.53
C ILE A 115 -3.01 -9.90 6.90
N MET A 116 -3.83 -8.86 6.78
CA MET A 116 -3.44 -7.54 6.28
C MET A 116 -2.44 -6.91 7.24
N THR A 117 -2.75 -6.85 8.53
CA THR A 117 -1.86 -6.31 9.57
C THR A 117 -0.53 -7.05 9.61
N ARG A 118 -0.56 -8.40 9.63
CA ARG A 118 0.67 -9.20 9.62
C ARG A 118 1.54 -8.95 8.38
N ARG A 119 0.93 -8.88 7.19
CA ARG A 119 1.66 -8.56 5.95
C ARG A 119 2.18 -7.12 5.95
N GLY A 120 1.41 -6.18 6.47
CA GLY A 120 1.80 -4.78 6.63
C GLY A 120 3.09 -4.64 7.43
N TYR A 121 3.14 -5.20 8.65
CA TYR A 121 4.37 -5.17 9.44
C TYR A 121 5.53 -5.93 8.79
N ALA A 122 5.26 -7.02 8.09
CA ALA A 122 6.29 -7.72 7.34
C ALA A 122 6.86 -6.88 6.18
N LEU A 123 6.00 -6.18 5.43
CA LEU A 123 6.41 -5.26 4.37
C LEU A 123 7.15 -4.05 4.92
N LEU A 124 6.70 -3.49 6.05
CA LEU A 124 7.38 -2.39 6.74
C LEU A 124 8.85 -2.75 7.04
N ARG A 125 9.07 -3.91 7.66
CA ARG A 125 10.42 -4.43 7.94
C ARG A 125 11.20 -4.73 6.67
N HIS A 126 10.54 -5.28 5.65
CA HIS A 126 11.17 -5.59 4.37
C HIS A 126 11.69 -4.32 3.68
N PHE A 127 10.86 -3.28 3.59
CA PHE A 127 11.22 -2.00 2.99
C PHE A 127 12.32 -1.27 3.77
N ALA A 128 12.24 -1.29 5.10
CA ALA A 128 13.33 -0.78 5.95
C ALA A 128 14.66 -1.52 5.69
N ALA A 129 14.62 -2.86 5.59
CA ALA A 129 15.80 -3.67 5.29
C ALA A 129 16.38 -3.42 3.89
N ARG A 130 15.56 -2.94 2.94
CA ARG A 130 16.00 -2.50 1.62
C ARG A 130 16.57 -1.08 1.59
N GLY A 131 16.56 -0.36 2.72
CA GLY A 131 17.09 0.99 2.83
C GLY A 131 16.09 2.08 2.44
N GLU A 132 14.79 1.80 2.43
CA GLU A 132 13.78 2.85 2.29
C GLU A 132 13.92 3.90 3.41
N PRO A 133 13.66 5.19 3.10
CA PRO A 133 13.84 6.24 4.07
C PRO A 133 12.79 6.15 5.18
N LEU A 134 13.24 5.67 6.35
CA LEU A 134 12.44 5.60 7.59
C LEU A 134 11.99 6.98 8.08
N ASN A 135 12.74 8.01 7.75
CA ASN A 135 12.51 9.40 8.15
C ASN A 135 12.05 10.28 6.96
N GLY A 136 11.58 9.66 5.87
CA GLY A 136 11.12 10.37 4.68
C GLY A 136 9.79 11.08 4.93
N TYR A 137 9.69 12.34 4.54
CA TYR A 137 8.48 13.14 4.74
C TYR A 137 7.44 12.87 3.66
N HIS A 138 6.17 12.82 4.06
CA HIS A 138 5.02 12.92 3.18
C HIS A 138 4.01 13.89 3.79
N ASN A 139 3.55 14.86 3.00
CA ASN A 139 2.66 15.94 3.47
C ASN A 139 3.14 16.63 4.76
N GLY A 140 4.45 16.77 4.94
CA GLY A 140 5.04 17.41 6.12
C GLY A 140 5.21 16.53 7.35
N LEU A 141 4.85 15.25 7.27
CA LEU A 141 4.96 14.28 8.36
C LEU A 141 5.94 13.17 7.99
N ALA A 142 6.81 12.79 8.93
CA ALA A 142 7.58 11.56 8.87
C ALA A 142 6.70 10.40 9.39
N PRO A 143 7.03 9.13 9.10
CA PRO A 143 6.29 7.96 9.60
C PRO A 143 5.97 7.99 11.09
N VAL A 144 6.91 8.48 11.91
CA VAL A 144 6.72 8.61 13.36
C VAL A 144 5.60 9.57 13.75
N HIS A 145 5.46 10.67 13.02
CA HIS A 145 4.40 11.66 13.26
C HIS A 145 3.03 11.10 12.87
N GLU A 146 2.96 10.30 11.80
CA GLU A 146 1.73 9.63 11.41
C GLU A 146 1.31 8.57 12.42
N ALA A 147 2.25 7.76 12.92
CA ALA A 147 1.96 6.79 13.98
C ALA A 147 1.39 7.47 15.22
N VAL A 148 1.95 8.62 15.62
CA VAL A 148 1.39 9.48 16.67
C VAL A 148 0.00 9.97 16.28
N LEU A 149 -0.17 10.60 15.12
CA LEU A 149 -1.45 11.17 14.66
C LEU A 149 -2.60 10.13 14.61
N TYR A 150 -2.30 8.90 14.22
CA TYR A 150 -3.26 7.81 14.15
C TYR A 150 -3.50 7.11 15.48
N ALA A 151 -2.76 7.50 16.52
CA ALA A 151 -2.71 6.82 17.81
C ALA A 151 -2.45 5.31 17.67
N ASP A 152 -1.57 4.94 16.73
CA ASP A 152 -1.24 3.56 16.43
C ASP A 152 0.04 3.14 17.18
N VAL A 153 -0.15 2.57 18.36
CA VAL A 153 0.92 2.11 19.25
C VAL A 153 1.75 0.99 18.60
N GLY A 154 1.11 0.08 17.86
CA GLY A 154 1.80 -1.02 17.19
C GLY A 154 2.71 -0.51 16.08
N TYR A 155 2.19 0.44 15.29
CA TYR A 155 2.96 1.06 14.21
C TYR A 155 4.09 1.91 14.75
N LEU A 156 3.84 2.72 15.80
CA LEU A 156 4.86 3.50 16.47
C LEU A 156 5.99 2.61 16.98
N ARG A 157 5.67 1.56 17.74
CA ARG A 157 6.66 0.62 18.27
C ARG A 157 7.49 -0.02 17.16
N ALA A 158 6.85 -0.47 16.08
CA ALA A 158 7.55 -1.06 14.95
C ALA A 158 8.52 -0.08 14.27
N LEU A 159 8.15 1.20 14.14
CA LEU A 159 9.05 2.23 13.61
C LEU A 159 10.24 2.48 14.53
N LEU A 160 10.00 2.59 15.84
CA LEU A 160 11.05 2.80 16.84
C LEU A 160 12.05 1.63 16.87
N GLU A 161 11.57 0.39 16.80
CA GLU A 161 12.41 -0.81 16.67
C GLU A 161 13.29 -0.78 15.40
N LEU A 162 12.82 -0.11 14.34
CA LEU A 162 13.57 0.06 13.09
C LEU A 162 14.57 1.24 13.13
N GLY A 163 14.60 2.00 14.23
CA GLY A 163 15.54 3.12 14.41
C GLY A 163 15.10 4.43 13.75
N VAL A 164 13.80 4.66 13.61
CA VAL A 164 13.24 5.98 13.26
C VAL A 164 13.70 7.05 14.25
N ASP A 165 13.87 8.28 13.78
CA ASP A 165 14.22 9.41 14.64
C ASP A 165 12.95 10.16 15.10
N PRO A 166 12.52 10.05 16.37
CA PRO A 166 11.35 10.74 16.90
C PRO A 166 11.59 12.23 17.18
N SER A 167 12.84 12.70 17.10
CA SER A 167 13.21 14.09 17.36
C SER A 167 13.07 15.00 16.13
N LEU A 168 12.77 14.42 14.96
CA LEU A 168 12.56 15.16 13.72
C LEU A 168 11.39 16.14 13.83
N PRO A 169 11.52 17.38 13.35
CA PRO A 169 10.44 18.35 13.43
C PRO A 169 9.39 18.11 12.32
N ILE A 170 8.12 18.35 12.62
CA ILE A 170 7.05 18.35 11.63
C ILE A 170 7.19 19.54 10.67
N ASP A 171 7.22 19.27 9.36
CA ASP A 171 7.30 20.28 8.30
C ASP A 171 5.93 20.56 7.68
N SER A 172 5.03 21.14 8.47
CA SER A 172 3.68 21.53 8.02
C SER A 172 3.42 23.04 8.21
N PRO A 173 4.02 23.91 7.37
CA PRO A 173 3.84 25.36 7.50
C PRO A 173 2.37 25.77 7.60
N GLY A 174 2.06 26.65 8.56
CA GLY A 174 0.70 27.14 8.80
C GLY A 174 -0.18 26.24 9.69
N LYS A 175 0.36 25.15 10.25
CA LYS A 175 -0.28 24.36 11.30
C LYS A 175 0.29 24.74 12.68
N ASP A 176 -0.56 24.67 13.71
CA ASP A 176 -0.16 24.98 15.10
C ASP A 176 0.93 24.03 15.65
N TYR A 177 1.06 22.85 15.06
CA TYR A 177 2.05 21.83 15.43
C TYR A 177 3.26 21.81 14.49
N HIS A 178 3.41 22.81 13.61
CA HIS A 178 4.62 22.96 12.80
C HIS A 178 5.85 23.11 13.70
N GLY A 179 6.91 22.37 13.39
CA GLY A 179 8.14 22.37 14.17
C GLY A 179 8.13 21.41 15.35
N PHE A 180 6.98 20.82 15.71
CA PHE A 180 6.93 19.85 16.80
C PHE A 180 7.62 18.56 16.41
N ASN A 181 8.38 17.96 17.31
CA ASN A 181 8.81 16.57 17.18
C ASN A 181 7.71 15.59 17.64
N ALA A 182 7.96 14.28 17.57
CA ALA A 182 6.96 13.27 17.92
C ALA A 182 6.48 13.37 19.38
N PHE A 183 7.36 13.72 20.32
CA PHE A 183 7.03 13.90 21.73
C PHE A 183 6.13 15.12 21.96
N GLU A 184 6.53 16.27 21.42
CA GLU A 184 5.77 17.52 21.50
C GLU A 184 4.40 17.36 20.82
N PHE A 185 4.36 16.66 19.70
CA PHE A 185 3.13 16.38 18.99
C PHE A 185 2.21 15.42 19.76
N ALA A 186 2.75 14.39 20.40
CA ALA A 186 1.99 13.50 21.28
C ALA A 186 1.37 14.27 22.46
N VAL A 187 2.14 15.13 23.14
CA VAL A 187 1.63 15.98 24.23
C VAL A 187 0.52 16.92 23.73
N PHE A 188 0.72 17.53 22.56
CA PHE A 188 -0.27 18.40 21.95
C PHE A 188 -1.59 17.68 21.66
N LEU A 189 -1.54 16.45 21.14
CA LEU A 189 -2.73 15.65 20.87
C LEU A 189 -3.36 15.08 22.16
N GLU A 190 -2.54 14.67 23.14
CA GLU A 190 -2.99 14.24 24.48
C GLU A 190 -3.80 15.32 25.18
N SER A 191 -3.38 16.59 25.06
CA SER A 191 -4.14 17.73 25.63
C SER A 191 -5.57 17.88 25.08
N ARG A 192 -5.85 17.28 23.92
CA ARG A 192 -7.15 17.31 23.24
C ARG A 192 -7.94 16.02 23.41
N ASN A 193 -7.25 14.89 23.56
CA ASN A 193 -7.87 13.59 23.79
C ASN A 193 -6.93 12.70 24.62
N GLN A 194 -7.03 12.83 25.94
CA GLN A 194 -6.08 12.20 26.84
C GLN A 194 -6.11 10.65 26.77
N GLU A 195 -7.30 10.07 26.75
CA GLU A 195 -7.49 8.61 26.79
C GLU A 195 -6.79 7.89 25.63
N VAL A 196 -6.82 8.49 24.43
CA VAL A 196 -6.25 7.89 23.22
C VAL A 196 -4.72 8.00 23.17
N TYR A 197 -4.16 9.10 23.69
CA TYR A 197 -2.75 9.44 23.45
C TYR A 197 -1.81 9.16 24.64
N GLN A 198 -2.34 8.82 25.82
CA GLN A 198 -1.53 8.42 26.97
C GLN A 198 -0.58 7.25 26.64
N THR A 199 -1.08 6.23 25.94
CA THR A 199 -0.27 5.05 25.56
C THR A 199 0.80 5.40 24.53
N ILE A 200 0.49 6.30 23.58
CA ILE A 200 1.46 6.78 22.59
C ILE A 200 2.64 7.47 23.28
N ARG A 201 2.35 8.32 24.26
CA ARG A 201 3.38 9.00 25.04
C ARG A 201 4.25 8.01 25.83
N ALA A 202 3.63 7.02 26.48
CA ALA A 202 4.35 6.01 27.23
C ALA A 202 5.35 5.22 26.36
N GLU A 203 5.01 4.93 25.10
CA GLU A 203 5.95 4.28 24.16
C GLU A 203 7.10 5.18 23.75
N LEU A 204 6.84 6.46 23.50
CA LEU A 204 7.90 7.44 23.16
C LEU A 204 8.88 7.62 24.33
N ASP A 205 8.36 7.73 25.55
CA ASP A 205 9.17 7.93 26.76
C ASP A 205 10.01 6.69 27.15
N ALA A 206 9.75 5.52 26.53
CA ALA A 206 10.45 4.26 26.80
C ALA A 206 11.75 4.05 25.99
N LEU A 207 12.11 5.02 25.12
CA LEU A 207 13.31 5.01 24.27
C LEU A 207 14.63 5.23 25.03
#